data_AF-A0A6L4Z2E0-F1
#
_entry.id   AF-A0A6L4Z2E0-F1
#
_cell.length_a   1.000
_cell.length_b   1.000
_cell.length_c   1.000
_cell.angle_alpha   90.00
_cell.angle_beta   90.00
_cell.angle_gamma   90.00
#
_symmetry.space_group_name_H-M   'P 1'
#
loop_
_entity.id
_entity.type
_entity.pdbx_description
1 polymer ?
#
loop_
_entity_poly.entity_id
_entity_poly.type
_entity_poly.pdbx_seq_one_letter_code
_entity_poly.pdbx_strand_id
1 'polypeptide(L)'
;INIEEDLVEEVARHIGYDKIPLTLPTWNGAGAYLPGEDRRRQARSTLIDLGYGETISFSWVRAELDKHFHLGETSTSVLKNSIDEERPQMRTSLLPGLVESLARNFNFGNRNIKLFELGKCFQQATERPYEYEQIAFALTGQRNESSWQHQQDMVDFYDIKGAVETILENCGLKDYKIEHSAASFLHSGQAAQVKVGERVLGHFGQLSPALRDEFKFKQQIFIAELSMDLLLSLPASEVKYTPLPKLQVVNRDVSFLLPEQVGYGEIHTAIMGLAIKELVSVKLFDIYTGKNLAEGYRSLSLNLRYQPSVESMTDQQINELDEKIIGLLVSTFDAKLRH
;
A
#
# COMPACT_ATOMS: atom_id res chain seq x y z
N ILE A 1 -0.05 -6.82 -57.66
CA ILE A 1 0.87 -5.68 -57.78
C ILE A 1 0.02 -4.45 -58.03
N ASN A 2 -0.34 -3.77 -56.96
CA ASN A 2 -1.25 -2.62 -56.93
C ASN A 2 -0.57 -1.34 -56.43
N ILE A 3 0.57 -1.46 -55.74
CA ILE A 3 1.40 -0.35 -55.26
C ILE A 3 2.88 -0.60 -55.58
N GLU A 4 3.71 0.43 -55.47
CA GLU A 4 5.15 0.37 -55.75
C GLU A 4 5.87 -0.62 -54.84
N GLU A 5 5.47 -0.69 -53.56
CA GLU A 5 6.05 -1.57 -52.54
C GLU A 5 5.90 -3.05 -52.91
N ASP A 6 4.84 -3.43 -53.63
CA ASP A 6 4.67 -4.80 -54.13
C ASP A 6 5.79 -5.17 -55.12
N LEU A 7 6.21 -4.23 -55.98
CA LEU A 7 7.31 -4.45 -56.92
C LEU A 7 8.66 -4.51 -56.19
N VAL A 8 8.86 -3.65 -55.19
CA VAL A 8 10.05 -3.65 -54.34
C VAL A 8 10.16 -4.98 -53.58
N GLU A 9 9.04 -5.52 -53.10
CA GLU A 9 8.97 -6.84 -52.45
C GLU A 9 9.35 -7.97 -53.44
N GLU A 10 8.82 -7.97 -54.67
CA GLU A 10 9.19 -8.97 -55.67
C GLU A 10 10.68 -8.95 -56.01
N VAL A 11 11.28 -7.75 -56.11
CA VAL A 11 12.72 -7.58 -56.32
C VAL A 11 13.51 -8.13 -55.14
N ALA A 12 13.13 -7.78 -53.91
CA ALA A 12 13.77 -8.31 -52.70
C ALA A 12 13.66 -9.85 -52.61
N ARG A 13 12.49 -10.40 -52.96
CA ARG A 13 12.22 -11.85 -52.98
C ARG A 13 13.07 -12.57 -54.02
N HIS A 14 13.24 -11.99 -55.22
CA HIS A 14 14.03 -12.58 -56.28
C HIS A 14 15.54 -12.56 -55.97
N ILE A 15 16.04 -11.47 -55.35
CA ILE A 15 17.43 -11.36 -54.91
C ILE A 15 17.75 -12.37 -53.79
N GLY A 16 16.78 -12.60 -52.90
CA GLY A 16 16.91 -13.38 -51.68
C GLY A 16 17.17 -12.45 -50.48
N TYR A 17 16.30 -12.51 -49.47
CA TYR A 17 16.32 -11.62 -48.30
C TYR A 17 17.63 -11.73 -47.51
N ASP A 18 18.23 -12.92 -47.50
CA ASP A 18 19.52 -13.23 -46.88
C ASP A 18 20.71 -12.50 -47.50
N LYS A 19 20.58 -12.03 -48.75
CA LYS A 19 21.63 -11.29 -49.46
C LYS A 19 21.52 -9.79 -49.29
N ILE A 20 20.45 -9.29 -48.67
CA ILE A 20 20.26 -7.86 -48.41
C ILE A 20 21.15 -7.48 -47.21
N PRO A 21 22.07 -6.51 -47.34
CA PRO A 21 22.95 -6.12 -46.25
C PRO A 21 22.17 -5.61 -45.03
N LEU A 22 22.51 -6.12 -43.84
CA LEU A 22 21.95 -5.64 -42.58
C LEU A 22 22.59 -4.31 -42.20
N THR A 23 21.77 -3.31 -41.89
CA THR A 23 22.21 -2.02 -41.37
C THR A 23 21.40 -1.66 -40.12
N LEU A 24 22.05 -0.97 -39.17
CA LEU A 24 21.33 -0.38 -38.05
C LEU A 24 20.74 0.97 -38.47
N PRO A 25 19.47 1.26 -38.14
CA PRO A 25 18.92 2.58 -38.35
C PRO A 25 19.71 3.61 -37.54
N THR A 26 20.08 4.72 -38.18
CA THR A 26 20.75 5.83 -37.47
C THR A 26 19.75 6.55 -36.58
N TRP A 27 20.05 6.68 -35.28
CA TRP A 27 19.23 7.40 -34.30
C TRP A 27 20.09 8.41 -33.53
N ASN A 28 19.62 9.66 -33.46
CA ASN A 28 20.35 10.78 -32.83
C ASN A 28 19.62 11.39 -31.61
N GLY A 29 18.61 10.70 -31.05
CA GLY A 29 17.83 11.20 -29.92
C GLY A 29 18.23 10.63 -28.56
N ALA A 30 17.98 11.37 -27.49
CA ALA A 30 17.98 10.82 -26.13
C ALA A 30 16.60 10.23 -25.80
N GLY A 31 16.56 9.04 -25.22
CA GLY A 31 15.34 8.49 -24.64
C GLY A 31 15.09 9.07 -23.25
N ALA A 32 13.83 9.32 -22.91
CA ALA A 32 13.40 9.64 -21.56
C ALA A 32 12.34 8.63 -21.13
N TYR A 33 12.27 8.37 -19.82
CA TYR A 33 11.18 7.58 -19.27
C TYR A 33 9.85 8.31 -19.42
N LEU A 34 8.77 7.53 -19.55
CA LEU A 34 7.43 8.07 -19.47
C LEU A 34 7.20 8.70 -18.08
N PRO A 35 6.41 9.78 -17.99
CA PRO A 35 6.04 10.34 -16.70
C PRO A 35 5.51 9.27 -15.74
N GLY A 36 6.05 9.22 -14.52
CA GLY A 36 5.64 8.27 -13.48
C GLY A 36 6.27 6.87 -13.56
N GLU A 37 7.03 6.53 -14.61
CA GLU A 37 7.66 5.20 -14.75
C GLU A 37 8.63 4.90 -13.62
N ASP A 38 9.42 5.88 -13.15
CA ASP A 38 10.33 5.69 -12.02
C ASP A 38 9.57 5.32 -10.74
N ARG A 39 8.42 5.96 -10.49
CA ARG A 39 7.56 5.66 -9.32
C ARG A 39 6.85 4.30 -9.47
N ARG A 40 6.45 3.92 -10.69
CA ARG A 40 5.90 2.59 -10.99
C ARG A 40 6.94 1.51 -10.67
N ARG A 41 8.18 1.69 -11.15
CA ARG A 41 9.30 0.80 -10.84
C ARG A 41 9.58 0.77 -9.35
N GLN A 42 9.56 1.92 -8.68
CA GLN A 42 9.78 2.01 -7.24
C GLN A 42 8.72 1.24 -6.44
N ALA A 43 7.43 1.32 -6.81
CA ALA A 43 6.37 0.56 -6.17
C ALA A 43 6.60 -0.96 -6.33
N ARG A 44 6.93 -1.41 -7.55
CA ARG A 44 7.27 -2.81 -7.83
C ARG A 44 8.50 -3.27 -7.03
N SER A 45 9.60 -2.54 -7.10
CA SER A 45 10.84 -2.88 -6.39
C SER A 45 10.64 -2.92 -4.89
N THR A 46 9.84 -2.01 -4.32
CA THR A 46 9.53 -1.98 -2.89
C THR A 46 8.90 -3.30 -2.43
N LEU A 47 7.95 -3.86 -3.17
CA LEU A 47 7.34 -5.15 -2.82
C LEU A 47 8.31 -6.32 -2.98
N ILE A 48 9.18 -6.28 -4.00
CA ILE A 48 10.24 -7.27 -4.17
C ILE A 48 11.22 -7.23 -2.99
N ASP A 49 11.64 -6.04 -2.57
CA ASP A 49 12.55 -5.83 -1.43
C ASP A 49 11.92 -6.28 -0.09
N LEU A 50 10.59 -6.21 0.02
CA LEU A 50 9.81 -6.73 1.15
C LEU A 50 9.55 -8.25 1.07
N GLY A 51 10.06 -8.92 0.02
CA GLY A 51 9.99 -10.37 -0.16
C GLY A 51 8.70 -10.88 -0.82
N TYR A 52 7.97 -10.05 -1.56
CA TYR A 52 6.82 -10.49 -2.35
C TYR A 52 7.25 -10.99 -3.73
N GLY A 53 6.60 -12.05 -4.22
CA GLY A 53 6.74 -12.53 -5.60
C GLY A 53 5.73 -11.89 -6.54
N GLU A 54 6.17 -11.41 -7.70
CA GLU A 54 5.28 -10.86 -8.72
C GLU A 54 4.51 -12.00 -9.43
N THR A 55 3.20 -11.82 -9.57
CA THR A 55 2.30 -12.70 -10.31
C THR A 55 1.68 -11.96 -11.48
N ILE A 56 1.33 -12.70 -12.53
CA ILE A 56 0.59 -12.19 -13.68
C ILE A 56 -0.63 -13.08 -13.85
N SER A 57 -1.82 -12.51 -13.61
CA SER A 57 -3.09 -13.19 -13.79
C SER A 57 -3.74 -12.81 -15.13
N PHE A 58 -4.75 -13.57 -15.54
CA PHE A 58 -5.54 -13.19 -16.71
C PHE A 58 -6.31 -11.90 -16.44
N SER A 59 -6.40 -11.04 -17.46
CA SER A 59 -7.21 -9.82 -17.39
C SER A 59 -8.72 -10.08 -17.42
N TRP A 60 -9.14 -11.32 -17.71
CA TRP A 60 -10.53 -11.77 -17.66
C TRP A 60 -10.76 -12.76 -16.52
N VAL A 61 -11.91 -12.61 -15.85
CA VAL A 61 -12.22 -13.20 -14.55
C VAL A 61 -13.67 -13.69 -14.50
N ARG A 62 -13.95 -14.51 -13.49
CA ARG A 62 -15.31 -14.95 -13.16
C ARG A 62 -16.09 -13.76 -12.59
N ALA A 63 -17.22 -13.41 -13.21
CA ALA A 63 -18.03 -12.24 -12.82
C ALA A 63 -18.45 -12.29 -11.34
N GLU A 64 -18.87 -13.46 -10.85
CA GLU A 64 -19.27 -13.65 -9.44
C GLU A 64 -18.13 -13.38 -8.47
N LEU A 65 -16.89 -13.78 -8.82
CA LEU A 65 -15.73 -13.54 -7.97
C LEU A 65 -15.34 -12.07 -7.95
N ASP A 66 -15.27 -11.43 -9.12
CA ASP A 66 -14.90 -10.02 -9.25
C ASP A 66 -15.85 -9.12 -8.45
N LYS A 67 -17.15 -9.44 -8.47
CA LYS A 67 -18.20 -8.72 -7.73
C LYS A 67 -17.95 -8.64 -6.23
N HIS A 68 -17.28 -9.62 -5.62
CA HIS A 68 -16.97 -9.58 -4.20
C HIS A 68 -16.00 -8.45 -3.82
N PHE A 69 -15.17 -7.99 -4.77
CA PHE A 69 -14.16 -6.97 -4.55
C PHE A 69 -14.61 -5.56 -4.97
N HIS A 70 -15.88 -5.39 -5.36
CA HIS A 70 -16.45 -4.09 -5.70
C HIS A 70 -16.82 -3.29 -4.45
N LEU A 71 -16.64 -1.97 -4.53
CA LEU A 71 -17.13 -1.01 -3.55
C LEU A 71 -18.34 -0.28 -4.14
N GLY A 72 -19.51 -0.90 -4.01
CA GLY A 72 -20.76 -0.40 -4.60
C GLY A 72 -21.02 -0.93 -6.02
N GLU A 73 -21.89 -0.24 -6.76
CA GLU A 73 -22.20 -0.62 -8.15
C GLU A 73 -21.01 -0.30 -9.06
N THR A 74 -20.45 -1.33 -9.69
CA THR A 74 -19.33 -1.21 -10.62
C THR A 74 -19.75 -1.68 -12.01
N SER A 75 -19.50 -0.87 -13.03
CA SER A 75 -19.81 -1.20 -14.42
C SER A 75 -18.72 -2.09 -15.03
N THR A 76 -19.10 -3.27 -15.50
CA THR A 76 -18.16 -4.33 -15.92
C THR A 76 -18.16 -4.52 -17.43
N SER A 77 -16.99 -4.71 -18.04
CA SER A 77 -16.88 -5.00 -19.48
C SER A 77 -16.89 -6.51 -19.74
N VAL A 78 -17.85 -7.00 -20.54
CA VAL A 78 -17.98 -8.43 -20.87
C VAL A 78 -17.53 -8.68 -22.31
N LEU A 79 -16.70 -9.70 -22.50
CA LEU A 79 -16.21 -10.15 -23.80
C LEU A 79 -17.35 -10.84 -24.58
N LYS A 80 -17.59 -10.40 -25.82
CA LYS A 80 -18.61 -11.02 -26.68
C LYS A 80 -18.21 -12.42 -27.19
N ASN A 81 -16.92 -12.61 -27.45
CA ASN A 81 -16.36 -13.87 -27.95
C ASN A 81 -15.30 -14.35 -26.96
N SER A 82 -15.72 -14.68 -25.73
CA SER A 82 -14.79 -15.17 -24.72
C SER A 82 -14.20 -16.52 -25.13
N ILE A 83 -12.89 -16.69 -24.92
CA ILE A 83 -12.21 -17.98 -25.09
C ILE A 83 -12.58 -18.95 -23.95
N ASP A 84 -12.86 -18.39 -22.78
CA ASP A 84 -13.26 -19.12 -21.57
C ASP A 84 -14.64 -18.60 -21.13
N GLU A 85 -15.67 -19.45 -21.26
CA GLU A 85 -17.04 -19.11 -20.89
C GLU A 85 -17.22 -18.92 -19.38
N GLU A 86 -16.33 -19.47 -18.54
CA GLU A 86 -16.37 -19.25 -17.09
C GLU A 86 -15.79 -17.87 -16.69
N ARG A 87 -14.98 -17.27 -17.55
CA ARG A 87 -14.30 -15.99 -17.31
C ARG A 87 -14.59 -14.94 -18.40
N PRO A 88 -15.86 -14.56 -18.63
CA PRO A 88 -16.21 -13.69 -19.76
C PRO A 88 -15.99 -12.20 -19.46
N GLN A 89 -15.69 -11.82 -18.22
CA GLN A 89 -15.65 -10.42 -17.77
C GLN A 89 -14.22 -9.91 -17.61
N MET A 90 -13.95 -8.68 -18.03
CA MET A 90 -12.70 -7.99 -17.74
C MET A 90 -12.63 -7.61 -16.26
N ARG A 91 -11.47 -7.84 -15.63
CA ARG A 91 -11.27 -7.59 -14.20
C ARG A 91 -11.42 -6.11 -13.84
N THR A 92 -12.09 -5.84 -12.73
CA THR A 92 -12.20 -4.49 -12.13
C THR A 92 -11.27 -4.31 -10.94
N SER A 93 -10.74 -5.41 -10.41
CA SER A 93 -9.73 -5.48 -9.36
C SER A 93 -8.69 -6.54 -9.70
N LEU A 94 -7.48 -6.41 -9.17
CA LEU A 94 -6.43 -7.42 -9.23
C LEU A 94 -6.62 -8.50 -8.14
N LEU A 95 -7.41 -8.22 -7.10
CA LEU A 95 -7.62 -9.11 -5.96
C LEU A 95 -8.21 -10.50 -6.32
N PRO A 96 -9.17 -10.63 -7.27
CA PRO A 96 -9.64 -11.95 -7.71
C PRO A 96 -8.51 -12.87 -8.17
N GLY A 97 -7.63 -12.38 -9.04
CA GLY A 97 -6.51 -13.15 -9.59
C GLY A 97 -5.47 -13.51 -8.53
N LEU A 98 -5.20 -12.58 -7.60
CA LEU A 98 -4.31 -12.83 -6.47
C LEU A 98 -4.87 -13.88 -5.50
N VAL A 99 -6.15 -13.82 -5.16
CA VAL A 99 -6.80 -14.78 -4.27
C VAL A 99 -6.88 -16.17 -4.91
N GLU A 100 -7.18 -16.27 -6.21
CA GLU A 100 -7.07 -17.54 -6.95
C GLU A 100 -5.64 -18.10 -6.94
N SER A 101 -4.64 -17.23 -7.08
CA SER A 101 -3.22 -17.61 -7.03
C SER A 101 -2.79 -18.11 -5.65
N LEU A 102 -3.30 -17.49 -4.57
CA LEU A 102 -3.14 -17.99 -3.20
C LEU A 102 -3.80 -19.37 -3.03
N ALA A 103 -5.04 -19.54 -3.49
CA ALA A 103 -5.77 -20.81 -3.39
C ALA A 103 -5.04 -21.94 -4.13
N ARG A 104 -4.50 -21.64 -5.33
CA ARG A 104 -3.67 -22.57 -6.08
C ARG A 104 -2.44 -22.98 -5.26
N ASN A 105 -1.70 -22.03 -4.71
CA ASN A 105 -0.54 -22.32 -3.87
C ASN A 105 -0.88 -23.17 -2.64
N PHE A 106 -2.04 -22.93 -2.01
CA PHE A 106 -2.49 -23.75 -0.90
C PHE A 106 -2.72 -25.20 -1.30
N ASN A 107 -3.27 -25.45 -2.49
CA ASN A 107 -3.48 -26.79 -3.02
C ASN A 107 -2.15 -27.53 -3.29
N PHE A 108 -1.06 -26.80 -3.53
CA PHE A 108 0.30 -27.35 -3.64
C PHE A 108 1.05 -27.43 -2.31
N GLY A 109 0.39 -27.14 -1.18
CA GLY A 109 0.99 -27.26 0.16
C GLY A 109 1.75 -26.02 0.65
N ASN A 110 1.84 -24.95 -0.16
CA ASN A 110 2.48 -23.71 0.27
C ASN A 110 1.59 -22.98 1.28
N ARG A 111 2.19 -22.50 2.38
CA ARG A 111 1.47 -21.79 3.47
C ARG A 111 2.07 -20.43 3.81
N ASN A 112 3.36 -20.23 3.57
CA ASN A 112 4.00 -18.92 3.73
C ASN A 112 4.07 -18.29 2.35
N ILE A 113 3.21 -17.31 2.07
CA ILE A 113 3.04 -16.77 0.73
C ILE A 113 2.94 -15.26 0.81
N LYS A 114 3.73 -14.57 -0.03
CA LYS A 114 3.68 -13.13 -0.27
C LYS A 114 3.65 -12.93 -1.79
N LEU A 115 2.54 -12.45 -2.34
CA LEU A 115 2.36 -12.24 -3.78
C LEU A 115 1.90 -10.84 -4.07
N PHE A 116 2.29 -10.31 -5.22
CA PHE A 116 1.75 -9.05 -5.71
C PHE A 116 1.55 -9.05 -7.22
N GLU A 117 0.69 -8.17 -7.70
CA GLU A 117 0.49 -7.92 -9.12
C GLU A 117 0.38 -6.40 -9.35
N LEU A 118 1.00 -5.92 -10.42
CA LEU A 118 0.82 -4.57 -10.94
C LEU A 118 0.25 -4.69 -12.34
N GLY A 119 -0.92 -4.09 -12.58
CA GLY A 119 -1.58 -4.24 -13.87
C GLY A 119 -2.82 -3.38 -14.04
N LYS A 120 -3.36 -3.44 -15.26
CA LYS A 120 -4.56 -2.71 -15.64
C LYS A 120 -5.83 -3.44 -15.20
N CYS A 121 -6.82 -2.65 -14.79
CA CYS A 121 -8.20 -3.03 -14.58
C CYS A 121 -9.11 -2.20 -15.51
N PHE A 122 -10.35 -2.63 -15.67
CA PHE A 122 -11.24 -2.15 -16.72
C PHE A 122 -12.61 -1.85 -16.17
N GLN A 123 -13.11 -0.65 -16.43
CA GLN A 123 -14.48 -0.25 -16.12
C GLN A 123 -15.23 0.10 -17.40
N GLN A 124 -16.48 -0.37 -17.52
CA GLN A 124 -17.27 -0.07 -18.71
C GLN A 124 -17.64 1.42 -18.75
N ALA A 125 -17.43 2.04 -19.92
CA ALA A 125 -17.88 3.38 -20.25
C ALA A 125 -18.56 3.40 -21.65
N THR A 126 -19.05 4.56 -22.08
CA THR A 126 -19.95 4.70 -23.25
C THR A 126 -19.32 4.32 -24.58
N GLU A 127 -18.08 4.76 -24.86
CA GLU A 127 -17.41 4.46 -26.15
C GLU A 127 -16.41 3.31 -26.03
N ARG A 128 -15.50 3.41 -25.06
CA ARG A 128 -14.44 2.43 -24.79
C ARG A 128 -14.32 2.23 -23.29
N PRO A 129 -13.94 1.04 -22.81
CA PRO A 129 -13.67 0.83 -21.40
C PRO A 129 -12.64 1.84 -20.89
N TYR A 130 -12.86 2.35 -19.68
CA TYR A 130 -11.86 3.10 -18.95
C TYR A 130 -10.83 2.11 -18.37
N GLU A 131 -9.57 2.29 -18.75
CA GLU A 131 -8.45 1.50 -18.24
C GLU A 131 -7.74 2.28 -17.14
N TYR A 132 -7.52 1.63 -15.99
CA TYR A 132 -6.79 2.21 -14.88
C TYR A 132 -5.79 1.21 -14.29
N GLU A 133 -4.66 1.70 -13.81
CA GLU A 133 -3.61 0.85 -13.24
C GLU A 133 -3.77 0.73 -11.72
N GLN A 134 -3.59 -0.49 -11.23
CA GLN A 134 -3.64 -0.85 -9.82
C GLN A 134 -2.37 -1.61 -9.44
N ILE A 135 -2.04 -1.58 -8.16
CA ILE A 135 -1.09 -2.51 -7.55
C ILE A 135 -1.80 -3.20 -6.38
N ALA A 136 -1.80 -4.52 -6.40
CA ALA A 136 -2.41 -5.31 -5.34
C ALA A 136 -1.42 -6.35 -4.83
N PHE A 137 -1.53 -6.68 -3.55
CA PHE A 137 -0.65 -7.64 -2.90
C PHE A 137 -1.34 -8.34 -1.75
N ALA A 138 -0.84 -9.53 -1.44
CA ALA A 138 -1.39 -10.37 -0.40
C ALA A 138 -0.29 -11.12 0.34
N LEU A 139 -0.49 -11.33 1.64
CA LEU A 139 0.39 -12.15 2.46
C LEU A 139 -0.37 -13.04 3.44
N THR A 140 0.24 -14.18 3.76
CA THR A 140 -0.26 -15.14 4.73
C THR A 140 0.86 -16.07 5.23
N GLY A 141 0.64 -16.70 6.38
CA GLY A 141 1.57 -17.65 6.99
C GLY A 141 2.50 -17.00 8.00
N GLN A 142 3.71 -17.52 8.11
CA GLN A 142 4.73 -17.04 9.03
C GLN A 142 5.38 -15.74 8.50
N ARG A 143 5.69 -14.81 9.42
CA ARG A 143 6.34 -13.53 9.12
C ARG A 143 7.74 -13.74 8.54
N ASN A 144 8.47 -14.69 9.12
CA ASN A 144 9.80 -15.10 8.68
C ASN A 144 9.78 -16.58 8.30
N GLU A 145 10.72 -16.99 7.45
CA GLU A 145 10.97 -18.41 7.23
C GLU A 145 11.37 -19.08 8.55
N SER A 146 10.90 -20.31 8.75
CA SER A 146 11.26 -21.09 9.92
C SER A 146 12.78 -21.24 10.00
N SER A 147 13.37 -20.64 11.03
CA SER A 147 14.80 -20.70 11.30
C SER A 147 15.03 -21.01 12.77
N TRP A 148 16.23 -21.46 13.12
CA TRP A 148 16.60 -21.72 14.50
C TRP A 148 16.64 -20.45 15.37
N GLN A 149 16.65 -19.26 14.77
CA GLN A 149 16.70 -17.96 15.46
C GLN A 149 15.33 -17.27 15.53
N HIS A 150 14.40 -17.59 14.63
CA HIS A 150 13.14 -16.87 14.53
C HIS A 150 12.01 -17.65 15.20
N GLN A 151 11.27 -16.95 16.05
CA GLN A 151 9.96 -17.43 16.50
C GLN A 151 9.03 -17.54 15.28
N GLN A 152 8.16 -18.54 15.29
CA GLN A 152 7.19 -18.80 14.22
C GLN A 152 5.99 -17.86 14.32
N ASP A 153 6.27 -16.56 14.38
CA ASP A 153 5.23 -15.53 14.44
C ASP A 153 4.46 -15.52 13.12
N MET A 154 3.14 -15.48 13.23
CA MET A 154 2.27 -15.36 12.07
C MET A 154 2.20 -13.91 11.64
N VAL A 155 2.01 -13.67 10.34
CA VAL A 155 1.73 -12.33 9.83
C VAL A 155 0.43 -11.79 10.42
N ASP A 156 0.37 -10.49 10.64
CA ASP A 156 -0.79 -9.77 11.17
C ASP A 156 -1.14 -8.55 10.31
N PHE A 157 -2.14 -7.78 10.77
CA PHE A 157 -2.60 -6.56 10.09
C PHE A 157 -1.48 -5.49 9.96
N TYR A 158 -0.55 -5.43 10.90
CA TYR A 158 0.52 -4.44 10.88
C TYR A 158 1.61 -4.79 9.87
N ASP A 159 1.75 -6.05 9.48
CA ASP A 159 2.64 -6.45 8.37
C ASP A 159 2.14 -5.92 7.01
N ILE A 160 0.84 -6.08 6.71
CA ILE A 160 0.27 -5.51 5.47
C ILE A 160 0.30 -3.97 5.53
N LYS A 161 0.03 -3.39 6.70
CA LYS A 161 0.08 -1.94 6.90
C LYS A 161 1.49 -1.40 6.62
N GLY A 162 2.53 -2.05 7.17
CA GLY A 162 3.90 -1.64 6.94
C GLY A 162 4.28 -1.73 5.46
N ALA A 163 3.82 -2.75 4.72
CA ALA A 163 4.05 -2.83 3.29
C ALA A 163 3.36 -1.69 2.51
N VAL A 164 2.11 -1.34 2.87
CA VAL A 164 1.41 -0.17 2.31
C VAL A 164 2.19 1.11 2.61
N GLU A 165 2.49 1.40 3.88
CA GLU A 165 3.22 2.61 4.29
C GLU A 165 4.57 2.73 3.58
N THR A 166 5.31 1.62 3.43
CA THR A 166 6.60 1.57 2.71
C THR A 166 6.45 1.94 1.23
N ILE A 167 5.40 1.43 0.55
CA ILE A 167 5.13 1.79 -0.86
C ILE A 167 4.84 3.29 -0.98
N LEU A 168 3.97 3.82 -0.10
CA LEU A 168 3.61 5.24 -0.13
C LEU A 168 4.85 6.13 0.09
N GLU A 169 5.67 5.80 1.08
CA GLU A 169 6.90 6.53 1.40
C GLU A 169 7.91 6.48 0.23
N ASN A 170 8.21 5.30 -0.30
CA ASN A 170 9.17 5.15 -1.39
C ASN A 170 8.67 5.78 -2.70
N CYS A 171 7.35 5.82 -2.92
CA CYS A 171 6.75 6.58 -4.00
C CYS A 171 6.63 8.07 -3.70
N GLY A 172 7.16 8.57 -2.57
CA GLY A 172 7.21 9.98 -2.23
C GLY A 172 5.88 10.60 -1.77
N LEU A 173 4.89 9.79 -1.39
CA LEU A 173 3.62 10.26 -0.85
C LEU A 173 3.72 10.39 0.69
N LYS A 174 3.65 11.62 1.18
CA LYS A 174 3.74 11.92 2.63
C LYS A 174 2.39 12.28 3.26
N ASP A 175 1.56 13.02 2.53
CA ASP A 175 0.30 13.54 3.06
C ASP A 175 -0.86 12.59 2.77
N TYR A 176 -0.99 11.56 3.60
CA TYR A 176 -2.10 10.62 3.57
C TYR A 176 -2.64 10.34 4.97
N LYS A 177 -3.87 9.84 5.03
CA LYS A 177 -4.49 9.32 6.25
C LYS A 177 -4.84 7.86 6.05
N ILE A 178 -4.64 7.07 7.11
CA ILE A 178 -5.14 5.70 7.18
C ILE A 178 -6.35 5.73 8.11
N GLU A 179 -7.51 5.37 7.58
CA GLU A 179 -8.79 5.35 8.29
C GLU A 179 -9.40 3.96 8.23
N HIS A 180 -10.40 3.71 9.09
CA HIS A 180 -11.20 2.50 9.03
C HIS A 180 -11.87 2.36 7.66
N SER A 181 -11.87 1.14 7.11
CA SER A 181 -12.52 0.84 5.83
C SER A 181 -13.77 -0.01 6.06
N ALA A 182 -14.84 0.37 5.37
CA ALA A 182 -16.10 -0.39 5.31
C ALA A 182 -16.14 -1.38 4.14
N ALA A 183 -15.01 -1.65 3.48
CA ALA A 183 -14.93 -2.59 2.36
C ALA A 183 -15.42 -3.99 2.75
N SER A 184 -16.44 -4.49 2.05
CA SER A 184 -17.12 -5.77 2.36
C SER A 184 -16.23 -7.00 2.16
N PHE A 185 -15.21 -6.90 1.30
CA PHE A 185 -14.20 -7.95 1.11
C PHE A 185 -13.15 -8.01 2.22
N LEU A 186 -13.18 -7.09 3.19
CA LEU A 186 -12.29 -7.09 4.34
C LEU A 186 -13.04 -7.45 5.64
N HIS A 187 -12.29 -7.92 6.63
CA HIS A 187 -12.77 -8.14 7.99
C HIS A 187 -13.03 -6.79 8.68
N SER A 188 -14.23 -6.55 9.19
CA SER A 188 -14.64 -5.26 9.74
C SER A 188 -13.75 -4.73 10.88
N GLY A 189 -13.15 -5.60 11.69
CA GLY A 189 -12.22 -5.20 12.76
C GLY A 189 -10.77 -4.99 12.30
N GLN A 190 -10.42 -5.35 11.06
CA GLN A 190 -9.06 -5.30 10.52
C GLN A 190 -9.08 -4.83 9.07
N ALA A 191 -9.76 -3.71 8.83
CA ALA A 191 -9.95 -3.11 7.52
C ALA A 191 -9.56 -1.63 7.58
N ALA A 192 -8.73 -1.19 6.65
CA ALA A 192 -8.31 0.17 6.51
C ALA A 192 -8.29 0.65 5.06
N GLN A 193 -8.37 1.97 4.89
CA GLN A 193 -8.28 2.66 3.62
C GLN A 193 -7.25 3.77 3.71
N VAL A 194 -6.54 4.00 2.61
CA VAL A 194 -5.63 5.14 2.48
C VAL A 194 -6.37 6.27 1.80
N LYS A 195 -6.46 7.44 2.43
CA LYS A 195 -7.05 8.66 1.86
C LYS A 195 -6.00 9.74 1.62
N VAL A 196 -6.13 10.44 0.49
CA VAL A 196 -5.40 11.66 0.17
C VAL A 196 -6.41 12.77 -0.08
N GLY A 197 -6.57 13.66 0.90
CA GLY A 197 -7.74 14.54 0.97
C GLY A 197 -9.03 13.71 1.07
N GLU A 198 -9.98 13.95 0.18
CA GLU A 198 -11.22 13.17 0.11
C GLU A 198 -11.15 11.94 -0.81
N ARG A 199 -10.07 11.77 -1.56
CA ARG A 199 -9.92 10.65 -2.50
C ARG A 199 -9.37 9.43 -1.78
N VAL A 200 -10.00 8.28 -2.01
CA VAL A 200 -9.50 7.00 -1.53
C VAL A 200 -8.47 6.48 -2.53
N LEU A 201 -7.25 6.27 -2.04
CA LEU A 201 -6.15 5.69 -2.81
C LEU A 201 -6.28 4.17 -2.91
N GLY A 202 -6.80 3.52 -1.87
CA GLY A 202 -6.98 2.08 -1.87
C GLY A 202 -7.32 1.53 -0.49
N HIS A 203 -7.50 0.22 -0.43
CA HIS A 203 -7.95 -0.50 0.75
C HIS A 203 -6.99 -1.63 1.09
N PHE A 204 -6.83 -1.93 2.37
CA PHE A 204 -6.04 -3.05 2.84
C PHE A 204 -6.56 -3.59 4.17
N GLY A 205 -6.29 -4.86 4.43
CA GLY A 205 -6.71 -5.49 5.67
C GLY A 205 -6.77 -7.00 5.59
N GLN A 206 -7.36 -7.62 6.61
CA GLN A 206 -7.63 -9.05 6.60
C GLN A 206 -8.78 -9.34 5.64
N LEU A 207 -8.66 -10.36 4.79
CA LEU A 207 -9.73 -10.87 3.94
C LEU A 207 -10.96 -11.25 4.79
N SER A 208 -12.16 -10.94 4.30
CA SER A 208 -13.40 -11.22 5.02
C SER A 208 -13.55 -12.71 5.34
N PRO A 209 -14.18 -13.08 6.48
CA PRO A 209 -14.43 -14.49 6.82
C PRO A 209 -15.21 -15.24 5.73
N ALA A 210 -16.19 -14.59 5.10
CA ALA A 210 -16.99 -15.19 4.04
C ALA A 210 -16.13 -15.62 2.83
N LEU A 211 -15.27 -14.71 2.34
CA LEU A 211 -14.35 -15.03 1.23
C LEU A 211 -13.30 -16.04 1.67
N ARG A 212 -12.78 -15.92 2.89
CA ARG A 212 -11.81 -16.89 3.42
C ARG A 212 -12.38 -18.31 3.42
N ASP A 213 -13.63 -18.46 3.85
CA ASP A 213 -14.32 -19.75 3.96
C ASP A 213 -14.71 -20.29 2.58
N GLU A 214 -15.13 -19.43 1.64
CA GLU A 214 -15.40 -19.79 0.23
C GLU A 214 -14.18 -20.45 -0.44
N PHE A 215 -13.00 -19.85 -0.25
CA PHE A 215 -11.73 -20.37 -0.77
C PHE A 215 -11.09 -21.45 0.13
N LYS A 216 -11.75 -21.80 1.26
CA LYS A 216 -11.28 -22.80 2.24
C LYS A 216 -9.88 -22.51 2.80
N PHE A 217 -9.53 -21.24 2.93
CA PHE A 217 -8.26 -20.85 3.55
C PHE A 217 -8.29 -21.17 5.05
N LYS A 218 -7.30 -21.97 5.50
CA LYS A 218 -7.16 -22.36 6.92
C LYS A 218 -6.44 -21.31 7.78
N GLN A 219 -5.89 -20.27 7.16
CA GLN A 219 -5.11 -19.23 7.82
C GLN A 219 -5.63 -17.85 7.43
N GLN A 220 -5.24 -16.84 8.20
CA GLN A 220 -5.59 -15.46 7.92
C GLN A 220 -4.88 -15.02 6.64
N ILE A 221 -5.61 -14.35 5.75
CA ILE A 221 -5.07 -13.75 4.52
C ILE A 221 -5.18 -12.24 4.71
N PHE A 222 -4.10 -11.53 4.46
CA PHE A 222 -4.10 -10.07 4.40
C PHE A 222 -3.91 -9.64 2.95
N ILE A 223 -4.69 -8.66 2.51
CA ILE A 223 -4.71 -8.15 1.14
C ILE A 223 -4.66 -6.63 1.13
N ALA A 224 -4.13 -6.07 0.05
CA ALA A 224 -4.15 -4.65 -0.25
C ALA A 224 -4.33 -4.42 -1.75
N GLU A 225 -4.99 -3.34 -2.12
CA GLU A 225 -5.06 -2.82 -3.48
C GLU A 225 -5.01 -1.29 -3.44
N LEU A 226 -4.11 -0.70 -4.22
CA LEU A 226 -3.86 0.74 -4.32
C LEU A 226 -3.90 1.20 -5.77
N SER A 227 -4.55 2.34 -6.01
CA SER A 227 -4.63 2.98 -7.32
C SER A 227 -3.29 3.59 -7.72
N MET A 228 -2.67 3.02 -8.75
CA MET A 228 -1.44 3.56 -9.32
C MET A 228 -1.73 4.85 -10.07
N ASP A 229 -2.84 4.96 -10.80
CA ASP A 229 -3.23 6.19 -11.48
C ASP A 229 -3.31 7.38 -10.51
N LEU A 230 -4.00 7.21 -9.38
CA LEU A 230 -4.11 8.25 -8.37
C LEU A 230 -2.73 8.51 -7.71
N LEU A 231 -1.99 7.47 -7.33
CA LEU A 231 -0.67 7.61 -6.73
C LEU A 231 0.28 8.42 -7.62
N LEU A 232 0.33 8.10 -8.92
CA LEU A 232 1.20 8.71 -9.92
C LEU A 232 0.77 10.12 -10.29
N SER A 233 -0.54 10.44 -10.20
CA SER A 233 -1.06 11.80 -10.43
C SER A 233 -0.71 12.78 -9.31
N LEU A 234 -0.40 12.29 -8.11
CA LEU A 234 -0.07 13.11 -6.96
C LEU A 234 1.40 13.57 -7.03
N PRO A 235 1.70 14.80 -6.59
CA PRO A 235 3.08 15.28 -6.56
C PRO A 235 3.91 14.43 -5.60
N ALA A 236 5.09 14.00 -6.06
CA ALA A 236 6.07 13.37 -5.19
C ALA A 236 6.73 14.43 -4.30
N SER A 237 6.99 14.09 -3.05
CA SER A 237 7.72 14.97 -2.14
C SER A 237 9.15 15.20 -2.66
N GLU A 238 9.55 16.46 -2.76
CA GLU A 238 10.92 16.82 -3.07
C GLU A 238 11.85 16.46 -1.92
N VAL A 239 12.92 15.73 -2.21
CA VAL A 239 14.01 15.50 -1.25
C VAL A 239 14.86 16.77 -1.21
N LYS A 240 14.71 17.53 -0.12
CA LYS A 240 15.51 18.73 0.14
C LYS A 240 16.59 18.41 1.16
N TYR A 241 17.82 18.81 0.84
CA TYR A 241 18.91 18.71 1.80
C TYR A 241 18.64 19.60 3.00
N THR A 242 18.75 19.03 4.20
CA THR A 242 18.78 19.74 5.46
C THR A 242 20.14 19.51 6.12
N PRO A 243 20.83 20.56 6.61
CA PRO A 243 22.10 20.40 7.32
C PRO A 243 21.97 19.43 8.50
N LEU A 244 23.03 18.64 8.73
CA LEU A 244 23.07 17.70 9.84
C LEU A 244 22.93 18.44 11.19
N PRO A 245 22.11 17.92 12.12
CA PRO A 245 21.98 18.51 13.45
C PRO A 245 23.34 18.51 14.18
N LYS A 246 23.67 19.63 14.82
CA LYS A 246 24.90 19.79 15.63
C LYS A 246 24.67 19.64 17.13
N LEU A 247 23.40 19.63 17.55
CA LEU A 247 22.98 19.65 18.95
C LEU A 247 22.44 18.28 19.35
N GLN A 248 22.49 18.01 20.66
CA GLN A 248 22.02 16.75 21.21
C GLN A 248 20.50 16.62 21.11
N VAL A 249 20.05 15.39 20.91
CA VAL A 249 18.64 15.01 20.97
C VAL A 249 18.22 14.86 22.42
N VAL A 250 16.98 15.25 22.73
CA VAL A 250 16.33 14.87 23.99
C VAL A 250 15.12 13.99 23.70
N ASN A 251 15.00 12.89 24.45
CA ASN A 251 13.87 11.97 24.37
C ASN A 251 13.04 12.08 25.64
N ARG A 252 11.71 12.09 25.50
CA ARG A 252 10.75 12.10 26.60
C ARG A 252 9.74 10.99 26.40
N ASP A 253 9.62 10.14 27.41
CA ASP A 253 8.57 9.12 27.42
C ASP A 253 7.40 9.62 28.25
N VAL A 254 6.21 9.59 27.67
CA VAL A 254 4.97 10.01 28.31
C VAL A 254 3.92 8.93 28.12
N SER A 255 3.23 8.59 29.21
CA SER A 255 2.17 7.59 29.20
C SER A 255 0.83 8.24 29.49
N PHE A 256 -0.17 7.87 28.69
CA PHE A 256 -1.53 8.39 28.81
C PHE A 256 -2.52 7.26 28.94
N LEU A 257 -3.46 7.42 29.87
CA LEU A 257 -4.67 6.64 29.94
C LEU A 257 -5.75 7.33 29.10
N LEU A 258 -6.28 6.61 28.11
CA LEU A 258 -7.17 7.15 27.09
C LEU A 258 -8.33 6.18 26.84
N PRO A 259 -9.49 6.66 26.37
CA PRO A 259 -10.53 5.77 25.87
C PRO A 259 -10.03 4.90 24.69
N GLU A 260 -10.40 3.62 24.67
CA GLU A 260 -9.90 2.63 23.71
C GLU A 260 -10.23 2.97 22.24
N GLN A 261 -11.34 3.69 22.03
CA GLN A 261 -11.79 4.13 20.71
C GLN A 261 -10.91 5.20 20.06
N VAL A 262 -10.13 5.96 20.84
CA VAL A 262 -9.29 7.05 20.29
C VAL A 262 -8.08 6.46 19.59
N GLY A 263 -8.00 6.57 18.26
CA GLY A 263 -6.92 6.01 17.48
C GLY A 263 -5.57 6.72 17.70
N TYR A 264 -4.47 5.97 17.67
CA TYR A 264 -3.12 6.56 17.71
C TYR A 264 -2.88 7.55 16.56
N GLY A 265 -3.46 7.29 15.38
CA GLY A 265 -3.38 8.22 14.25
C GLY A 265 -3.95 9.60 14.59
N GLU A 266 -5.08 9.67 15.29
CA GLU A 266 -5.71 10.92 15.71
C GLU A 266 -4.83 11.68 16.72
N ILE A 267 -4.26 10.95 17.68
CA ILE A 267 -3.32 11.48 18.68
C ILE A 267 -2.08 12.04 17.99
N HIS A 268 -1.47 11.26 17.09
CA HIS A 268 -0.29 11.68 16.34
C HIS A 268 -0.58 12.93 15.50
N THR A 269 -1.69 12.96 14.75
CA THR A 269 -2.11 14.14 13.97
C THR A 269 -2.32 15.36 14.85
N ALA A 270 -2.97 15.22 16.02
CA ALA A 270 -3.19 16.32 16.94
C ALA A 270 -1.87 16.90 17.46
N ILE A 271 -0.93 16.03 17.89
CA ILE A 271 0.38 16.45 18.40
C ILE A 271 1.18 17.16 17.30
N MET A 272 1.28 16.55 16.11
CA MET A 272 2.01 17.16 14.99
C MET A 272 1.36 18.47 14.52
N GLY A 273 0.04 18.61 14.68
CA GLY A 273 -0.72 19.83 14.40
C GLY A 273 -0.35 21.03 15.27
N LEU A 274 0.30 20.82 16.42
CA LEU A 274 0.87 21.93 17.22
C LEU A 274 2.04 22.62 16.51
N ALA A 275 2.61 22.00 15.47
CA ALA A 275 3.72 22.53 14.69
C ALA A 275 4.92 22.95 15.55
N ILE A 276 5.20 22.18 16.61
CA ILE A 276 6.36 22.40 17.48
C ILE A 276 7.62 22.13 16.66
N LYS A 277 8.41 23.18 16.42
CA LYS A 277 9.57 23.15 15.51
C LYS A 277 10.63 22.13 15.95
N GLU A 278 10.85 22.01 17.25
CA GLU A 278 11.85 21.13 17.85
C GLU A 278 11.39 19.67 17.90
N LEU A 279 10.09 19.39 17.81
CA LEU A 279 9.55 18.02 17.89
C LEU A 279 9.70 17.34 16.52
N VAL A 280 10.65 16.42 16.42
CA VAL A 280 10.99 15.74 15.15
C VAL A 280 10.40 14.34 15.04
N SER A 281 9.94 13.74 16.14
CA SER A 281 9.31 12.42 16.11
C SER A 281 8.38 12.21 17.29
N VAL A 282 7.25 11.55 17.03
CA VAL A 282 6.32 11.00 18.03
C VAL A 282 6.15 9.53 17.70
N LYS A 283 6.51 8.64 18.63
CA LYS A 283 6.42 7.18 18.42
C LYS A 283 5.68 6.50 19.54
N LEU A 284 4.65 5.76 19.20
CA LEU A 284 4.04 4.78 20.09
C LEU A 284 4.99 3.60 20.27
N PHE A 285 5.33 3.26 21.51
CA PHE A 285 6.21 2.11 21.81
C PHE A 285 5.58 1.08 22.73
N ASP A 286 4.50 1.42 23.46
CA ASP A 286 3.76 0.46 24.28
C ASP A 286 2.26 0.74 24.30
N ILE A 287 1.47 -0.34 24.32
CA ILE A 287 0.02 -0.33 24.49
C ILE A 287 -0.32 -1.34 25.58
N TYR A 288 -0.88 -0.87 26.69
CA TYR A 288 -1.28 -1.73 27.80
C TYR A 288 -2.80 -1.73 28.01
N THR A 289 -3.39 -2.92 27.91
CA THR A 289 -4.82 -3.23 28.13
C THR A 289 -4.96 -4.28 29.23
N GLY A 290 -4.61 -3.92 30.48
CA GLY A 290 -4.62 -4.85 31.61
C GLY A 290 -5.75 -4.62 32.61
N LYS A 291 -5.95 -5.61 33.49
CA LYS A 291 -7.01 -5.62 34.53
C LYS A 291 -6.97 -4.45 35.53
N ASN A 292 -5.84 -3.75 35.62
CA ASN A 292 -5.66 -2.61 36.52
C ASN A 292 -6.14 -1.29 35.91
N LEU A 293 -6.72 -1.31 34.70
CA LEU A 293 -7.31 -0.14 34.05
C LEU A 293 -8.83 -0.16 34.18
N ALA A 294 -9.43 1.03 34.18
CA ALA A 294 -10.88 1.16 34.04
C ALA A 294 -11.33 0.53 32.70
N GLU A 295 -12.49 -0.11 32.72
CA GLU A 295 -13.08 -0.69 31.52
C GLU A 295 -13.26 0.37 30.42
N GLY A 296 -12.92 0.02 29.18
CA GLY A 296 -12.95 0.94 28.04
C GLY A 296 -11.76 1.92 27.95
N TYR A 297 -10.77 1.82 28.83
CA TYR A 297 -9.53 2.59 28.77
C TYR A 297 -8.30 1.73 28.46
N ARG A 298 -7.34 2.32 27.77
CA ARG A 298 -6.01 1.75 27.53
C ARG A 298 -4.91 2.75 27.86
N SER A 299 -3.74 2.23 28.21
CA SER A 299 -2.54 3.04 28.37
C SER A 299 -1.77 3.06 27.05
N LEU A 300 -1.43 4.22 26.53
CA LEU A 300 -0.50 4.40 25.41
C LEU A 300 0.76 5.10 25.91
N SER A 301 1.93 4.57 25.57
CA SER A 301 3.22 5.18 25.90
C SER A 301 3.89 5.68 24.63
N LEU A 302 4.17 6.99 24.62
CA LEU A 302 4.75 7.70 23.50
C LEU A 302 6.17 8.15 23.84
N ASN A 303 7.07 8.00 22.88
CA ASN A 303 8.38 8.62 22.88
C ASN A 303 8.32 9.89 22.03
N LEU A 304 8.57 11.02 22.65
CA LEU A 304 8.68 12.34 22.03
C LEU A 304 10.16 12.67 21.85
N ARG A 305 10.57 12.93 20.61
CA ARG A 305 11.95 13.25 20.28
C ARG A 305 12.08 14.72 19.90
N TYR A 306 12.81 15.46 20.72
CA TYR A 306 13.14 16.87 20.48
C TYR A 306 14.55 17.01 19.92
N GLN A 307 14.69 17.78 18.84
CA GLN A 307 15.95 18.10 18.19
C GLN A 307 16.07 19.62 18.03
N PRO A 308 16.80 20.29 18.94
CA PRO A 308 17.05 21.71 18.84
C PRO A 308 17.94 22.01 17.62
N SER A 309 17.69 23.14 16.94
CA SER A 309 18.45 23.55 15.76
C SER A 309 19.43 24.70 16.00
N VAL A 310 19.25 25.50 17.05
CA VAL A 310 20.02 26.72 17.32
C VAL A 310 20.81 26.61 18.63
N GLU A 311 20.13 26.32 19.74
CA GLU A 311 20.72 26.21 21.08
C GLU A 311 20.20 24.96 21.79
N SER A 312 20.99 24.40 22.71
CA SER A 312 20.52 23.30 23.55
C SER A 312 19.31 23.74 24.36
N MET A 313 18.34 22.85 24.50
CA MET A 313 17.16 23.11 25.33
C MET A 313 17.45 22.81 26.79
N THR A 314 16.96 23.66 27.68
CA THR A 314 16.94 23.42 29.12
C THR A 314 15.76 22.51 29.50
N ASP A 315 15.86 21.82 30.64
CA ASP A 315 14.76 20.98 31.14
C ASP A 315 13.44 21.75 31.30
N GLN A 316 13.50 23.03 31.66
CA GLN A 316 12.32 23.88 31.78
C GLN A 316 11.63 24.07 30.43
N GLN A 317 12.39 24.38 29.36
CA GLN A 317 11.82 24.54 28.02
C GLN A 317 11.19 23.26 27.50
N ILE A 318 11.78 22.10 27.83
CA ILE A 318 11.24 20.80 27.43
C ILE A 318 9.95 20.51 28.20
N ASN A 319 9.92 20.77 29.51
CA ASN A 319 8.70 20.63 30.31
C ASN A 319 7.56 21.51 29.77
N GLU A 320 7.84 22.75 29.35
CA GLU A 320 6.82 23.62 28.75
C GLU A 320 6.25 23.07 27.43
N LEU A 321 7.06 22.36 26.63
CA LEU A 321 6.58 21.67 25.42
C LEU A 321 5.77 20.41 25.78
N ASP A 322 6.26 19.62 26.72
CA ASP A 322 5.57 18.43 27.21
C ASP A 322 4.19 18.83 27.78
N GLU A 323 4.11 19.88 28.59
CA GLU A 323 2.85 20.41 29.14
C GLU A 323 1.87 20.87 28.06
N LYS A 324 2.34 21.49 26.97
CA LYS A 324 1.50 21.84 25.82
C LYS A 324 0.90 20.62 25.15
N ILE A 325 1.73 19.59 24.93
CA ILE A 325 1.28 18.32 24.32
C ILE A 325 0.28 17.62 25.24
N ILE A 326 0.61 17.49 26.52
CA ILE A 326 -0.26 16.90 27.53
C ILE A 326 -1.59 17.65 27.59
N GLY A 327 -1.55 18.99 27.69
CA GLY A 327 -2.74 19.84 27.75
C GLY A 327 -3.67 19.64 26.56
N LEU A 328 -3.13 19.56 25.34
CA LEU A 328 -3.90 19.25 24.13
C LEU A 328 -4.58 17.88 24.22
N LEU A 329 -3.85 16.85 24.67
CA LEU A 329 -4.40 15.50 24.75
C LEU A 329 -5.48 15.38 25.82
N VAL A 330 -5.30 16.04 26.97
CA VAL A 330 -6.31 16.12 28.03
C VAL A 330 -7.57 16.81 27.51
N SER A 331 -7.44 17.96 26.84
CA SER A 331 -8.59 18.74 26.38
C SER A 331 -9.35 18.09 25.22
N THR A 332 -8.63 17.38 24.34
CA THR A 332 -9.19 16.87 23.07
C THR A 332 -9.68 15.42 23.20
N PHE A 333 -9.00 14.61 23.99
CA PHE A 333 -9.22 13.15 24.04
C PHE A 333 -9.55 12.62 25.45
N ASP A 334 -9.79 13.51 26.43
CA ASP A 334 -9.96 13.14 27.84
C ASP A 334 -8.78 12.28 28.36
N ALA A 335 -7.57 12.59 27.88
CA ALA A 335 -6.38 11.89 28.29
C ALA A 335 -6.07 12.13 29.77
N LYS A 336 -5.58 11.11 30.46
CA LYS A 336 -5.07 11.25 31.84
C LYS A 336 -3.61 10.82 31.88
N LEU A 337 -2.75 11.69 32.39
CA LEU A 337 -1.33 11.37 32.54
C LEU A 337 -1.17 10.18 33.49
N ARG A 338 -0.37 9.20 33.08
CA ARG A 338 0.01 8.07 33.92
C ARG A 338 1.49 8.23 34.26
N HIS A 339 1.77 8.42 35.54
CA HIS A 339 3.13 8.49 36.08
C HIS A 339 3.79 7.11 36.12
#